data_AF-F8PL31-F1
#
_entry.id   AF-F8PL31-F1
#
_cell.length_a   1.000
_cell.length_b   1.000
_cell.length_c   1.000
_cell.angle_alpha   90.00
_cell.angle_beta   90.00
_cell.angle_gamma   90.00
#
_symmetry.space_group_name_H-M   'P 1'
#
loop_
_entity.id
_entity.type
_entity.pdbx_description
1 polymer ?
#
loop_
_entity_poly.entity_id
_entity_poly.type
_entity_poly.pdbx_seq_one_letter_code
_entity_poly.pdbx_strand_id
1 'polypeptide(L)'
;MHHPIEPPLNTNTKDNRGFEHTVTGYLLCPIDYDWSDVSVRKNIRERHPDFLVTADAWPAFLYPTPGQHLLEDPSRGLLRLQLLLKAFKMIFTSPSSARGDENCAPAIYLDRSHSRGEKSTRSHVASLMGMRTVTPRAIAYAAVQLRFALSNVSSWRQFDEDFDLEEFYKNILDWFEGPATENHQKDISELLLWWDGKIFGRNRHIVIPREIRKNMSVARSLAHRTGMRV
;
A
#
# COMPACT_ATOMS: atom_id res chain seq x y z
N MET A 1 14.58 -2.65 15.82
CA MET A 1 15.87 -2.01 15.47
C MET A 1 15.80 -1.63 14.01
N HIS A 2 15.65 -0.34 13.69
CA HIS A 2 15.83 0.15 12.33
C HIS A 2 17.34 0.17 12.08
N HIS A 3 17.84 -0.75 11.24
CA HIS A 3 19.14 -0.51 10.63
C HIS A 3 19.00 0.75 9.77
N PRO A 4 19.78 1.81 10.01
CA PRO A 4 19.74 2.99 9.16
C PRO A 4 20.09 2.57 7.73
N ILE A 5 19.39 3.16 6.76
CA ILE A 5 19.70 2.95 5.34
C ILE A 5 21.11 3.50 5.10
N GLU A 6 21.98 2.68 4.49
CA GLU A 6 23.35 3.04 4.16
C GLU A 6 23.57 3.07 2.64
N PRO A 7 24.13 4.17 2.10
CA PRO A 7 24.32 5.48 2.75
C PRO A 7 22.98 6.17 3.10
N PRO A 8 22.95 7.12 4.05
CA PRO A 8 21.71 7.82 4.37
C PRO A 8 21.19 8.61 3.17
N LEU A 9 19.87 8.57 2.95
CA LEU A 9 19.23 9.32 1.88
C LEU A 9 19.35 10.82 2.13
N ASN A 10 19.70 11.59 1.09
CA ASN A 10 19.72 13.04 1.19
C ASN A 10 18.28 13.56 1.35
N THR A 11 18.07 14.49 2.27
CA THR A 11 16.76 15.09 2.55
C THR A 11 16.43 16.22 1.58
N ASN A 12 17.45 16.87 1.02
CA ASN A 12 17.32 18.07 0.19
C ASN A 12 17.42 17.77 -1.30
N THR A 13 18.14 16.73 -1.68
CA THR A 13 18.24 16.27 -3.07
C THR A 13 17.88 14.79 -3.19
N LYS A 14 17.64 14.33 -4.42
CA LYS A 14 17.29 12.92 -4.71
C LYS A 14 18.41 12.19 -5.44
N ASP A 15 19.58 12.80 -5.58
CA ASP A 15 20.69 12.30 -6.40
C ASP A 15 21.23 10.96 -5.91
N ASN A 16 21.11 10.67 -4.61
CA ASN A 16 21.52 9.40 -4.00
C ASN A 16 20.36 8.41 -3.77
N ARG A 17 19.33 8.47 -4.62
CA ARG A 17 18.18 7.55 -4.63
C ARG A 17 18.12 6.78 -5.96
N GLY A 18 16.99 6.15 -6.25
CA GLY A 18 16.82 5.39 -7.49
C GLY A 18 17.71 4.14 -7.53
N PHE A 19 18.10 3.73 -8.73
CA PHE A 19 18.93 2.54 -8.97
C PHE A 19 20.40 2.72 -8.59
N GLU A 20 20.86 3.96 -8.35
CA GLU A 20 22.21 4.24 -7.84
C GLU A 20 22.38 3.83 -6.38
N HIS A 21 21.28 3.74 -5.62
CA HIS A 21 21.32 3.40 -4.22
C HIS A 21 20.76 1.99 -3.96
N THR A 22 21.47 1.18 -3.18
CA THR A 22 21.17 -0.25 -2.96
C THR A 22 19.73 -0.49 -2.47
N VAL A 23 19.27 0.24 -1.44
CA VAL A 23 17.92 0.04 -0.87
C VAL A 23 16.80 0.59 -1.75
N THR A 24 16.88 1.83 -2.23
CA THR A 24 15.83 2.38 -3.12
C THR A 24 15.79 1.67 -4.46
N GLY A 25 16.94 1.26 -5.00
CA GLY A 25 17.02 0.48 -6.22
C GLY A 25 16.38 -0.89 -6.06
N TYR A 26 16.63 -1.57 -4.93
CA TYR A 26 15.92 -2.81 -4.59
C TYR A 26 14.41 -2.62 -4.56
N LEU A 27 13.94 -1.56 -3.89
CA LEU A 27 12.51 -1.27 -3.77
C LEU A 27 11.85 -0.96 -5.12
N LEU A 28 12.58 -0.30 -6.04
CA LEU A 28 12.10 0.03 -7.38
C LEU A 28 12.25 -1.11 -8.38
N CYS A 29 13.17 -2.05 -8.12
CA CYS A 29 13.43 -3.18 -9.00
C CYS A 29 12.14 -3.98 -9.21
N PRO A 30 11.79 -4.29 -10.47
CA PRO A 30 10.79 -5.30 -10.79
C PRO A 30 11.05 -6.61 -10.06
N ILE A 31 9.98 -7.29 -9.66
CA ILE A 31 10.07 -8.62 -9.05
C ILE A 31 10.63 -9.68 -10.01
N ASP A 32 10.61 -9.39 -11.31
CA ASP A 32 11.14 -10.23 -12.39
C ASP A 32 12.67 -10.31 -12.40
N TYR A 33 13.34 -9.36 -11.72
CA TYR A 33 14.79 -9.23 -11.72
C TYR A 33 15.39 -9.46 -10.34
N ASP A 34 16.50 -10.19 -10.29
CA ASP A 34 17.26 -10.37 -9.04
C ASP A 34 18.20 -9.19 -8.79
N TRP A 35 17.74 -8.23 -7.98
CA TRP A 35 18.54 -7.07 -7.58
C TRP A 35 19.84 -7.42 -6.83
N SER A 36 19.95 -8.63 -6.26
CA SER A 36 21.19 -9.06 -5.60
C SER A 36 22.32 -9.29 -6.60
N ASP A 37 21.97 -9.64 -7.85
CA ASP A 37 22.92 -9.82 -8.94
C ASP A 37 23.49 -8.46 -9.39
N VAL A 38 24.83 -8.38 -9.40
CA VAL A 38 25.57 -7.19 -9.81
C VAL A 38 25.37 -6.90 -11.31
N SER A 39 25.26 -7.94 -12.13
CA SER A 39 25.06 -7.82 -13.57
C SER A 39 23.69 -7.24 -13.90
N VAL A 40 22.64 -7.72 -13.23
CA VAL A 40 21.28 -7.18 -13.30
C VAL A 40 21.26 -5.71 -12.91
N ARG A 41 21.86 -5.35 -11.77
CA ARG A 41 21.95 -3.94 -11.34
C ARG A 41 22.65 -3.06 -12.36
N LYS A 42 23.75 -3.54 -12.94
CA LYS A 42 24.48 -2.82 -13.98
C LYS A 42 23.62 -2.62 -15.22
N ASN A 43 22.98 -3.69 -15.71
CA ASN A 43 22.14 -3.65 -16.91
C ASN A 43 20.91 -2.76 -16.74
N ILE A 44 20.28 -2.74 -15.56
CA ILE A 44 19.19 -1.80 -15.24
C ILE A 44 19.68 -0.35 -15.32
N ARG A 45 20.82 -0.04 -14.69
CA ARG A 45 21.40 1.32 -14.71
C ARG A 45 21.82 1.77 -16.11
N GLU A 46 22.33 0.85 -16.92
CA GLU A 46 22.73 1.09 -18.31
C GLU A 46 21.54 1.07 -19.28
N ARG A 47 20.32 0.78 -18.78
CA ARG A 47 19.09 0.68 -19.58
C ARG A 47 19.23 -0.34 -20.72
N HIS A 48 19.80 -1.50 -20.42
CA HIS A 48 19.90 -2.60 -21.37
C HIS A 48 18.49 -3.05 -21.81
N PRO A 49 18.24 -3.30 -23.11
CA PRO A 49 16.91 -3.65 -23.62
C PRO A 49 16.24 -4.85 -22.92
N ASP A 50 17.04 -5.83 -22.47
CA ASP A 50 16.53 -7.02 -21.76
C ASP A 50 16.25 -6.78 -20.26
N PHE A 51 16.61 -5.61 -19.72
CA PHE A 51 16.52 -5.27 -18.29
C PHE A 51 15.79 -3.94 -18.05
N LEU A 52 14.86 -3.57 -18.94
CA LEU A 52 14.09 -2.35 -18.81
C LEU A 52 13.12 -2.41 -17.63
N VAL A 53 13.05 -1.31 -16.88
CA VAL A 53 12.09 -1.17 -15.78
C VAL A 53 10.90 -0.33 -16.25
N THR A 54 9.81 -0.99 -16.63
CA THR A 54 8.60 -0.35 -17.16
C THR A 54 7.41 -0.48 -16.19
N ALA A 55 6.31 0.19 -16.51
CA ALA A 55 5.07 0.15 -15.72
C ALA A 55 4.37 -1.22 -15.74
N ASP A 56 4.73 -2.10 -16.68
CA ASP A 56 4.18 -3.44 -16.85
C ASP A 56 4.67 -4.44 -15.81
N ALA A 57 5.74 -4.10 -15.09
CA ALA A 57 6.37 -4.96 -14.11
C ALA A 57 6.21 -4.41 -12.70
N TRP A 58 5.82 -5.28 -11.74
CA TRP A 58 5.54 -4.83 -10.39
C TRP A 58 6.84 -4.53 -9.61
N PRO A 59 7.01 -3.32 -9.07
CA PRO A 59 8.17 -3.00 -8.25
C PRO A 59 8.08 -3.66 -6.86
N ALA A 60 9.24 -4.05 -6.32
CA ALA A 60 9.33 -4.78 -5.06
C ALA A 60 8.67 -4.05 -3.87
N PHE A 61 8.62 -2.71 -3.89
CA PHE A 61 7.99 -1.93 -2.80
C PHE A 61 6.48 -2.18 -2.64
N LEU A 62 5.83 -2.90 -3.56
CA LEU A 62 4.43 -3.30 -3.39
C LEU A 62 4.28 -4.53 -2.48
N TYR A 63 5.35 -5.29 -2.24
CA TYR A 63 5.30 -6.58 -1.55
C TYR A 63 6.00 -6.56 -0.18
N PRO A 64 5.47 -7.28 0.83
CA PRO A 64 6.09 -7.36 2.16
C PRO A 64 7.38 -8.19 2.18
N THR A 65 7.50 -9.18 1.31
CA THR A 65 8.71 -10.02 1.19
C THR A 65 8.83 -10.46 -0.26
N PRO A 66 9.78 -9.92 -1.04
CA PRO A 66 10.01 -10.40 -2.38
C PRO A 66 10.79 -11.72 -2.36
N GLY A 67 10.50 -12.59 -3.33
CA GLY A 67 11.15 -13.87 -3.51
C GLY A 67 10.55 -14.64 -4.68
N GLN A 68 11.18 -15.75 -5.05
CA GLN A 68 10.80 -16.56 -6.24
C GLN A 68 9.33 -17.01 -6.25
N HIS A 69 8.71 -17.16 -5.08
CA HIS A 69 7.29 -17.49 -4.93
C HIS A 69 6.33 -16.44 -5.52
N LEU A 70 6.80 -15.21 -5.78
CA LEU A 70 6.03 -14.17 -6.46
C LEU A 70 5.99 -14.36 -7.98
N LEU A 71 6.93 -15.12 -8.56
CA LEU A 71 6.93 -15.40 -9.99
C LEU A 71 5.83 -16.41 -10.37
N GLU A 72 5.43 -17.27 -9.44
CA GLU A 72 4.33 -18.22 -9.63
C GLU A 72 2.96 -17.54 -9.49
N ASP A 73 2.84 -16.59 -8.55
CA ASP A 73 1.63 -15.80 -8.32
C ASP A 73 2.00 -14.35 -7.97
N PRO A 74 2.09 -13.46 -8.98
CA PRO A 74 2.42 -12.06 -8.77
C PRO A 74 1.38 -11.30 -7.96
N SER A 75 0.14 -11.81 -7.82
CA SER A 75 -0.88 -11.14 -7.00
C SER A 75 -0.69 -11.39 -5.51
N ARG A 76 0.09 -12.42 -5.14
CA ARG A 76 0.28 -12.81 -3.75
C ARG A 76 0.99 -11.73 -2.95
N GLY A 77 0.28 -11.15 -2.00
CA GLY A 77 0.84 -10.13 -1.10
C GLY A 77 1.07 -8.77 -1.76
N LEU A 78 0.58 -8.57 -2.99
CA LEU A 78 0.61 -7.32 -3.70
C LEU A 78 -0.10 -6.21 -2.88
N LEU A 79 0.49 -5.01 -2.86
CA LEU A 79 0.02 -3.82 -2.14
C LEU A 79 -0.05 -3.96 -0.61
N ARG A 80 0.73 -4.87 -0.01
CA ARG A 80 0.74 -5.10 1.46
C ARG A 80 2.02 -4.66 2.17
N LEU A 81 3.00 -4.06 1.47
CA LEU A 81 4.21 -3.58 2.12
C LEU A 81 3.91 -2.45 3.12
N GLN A 82 4.54 -2.51 4.30
CA GLN A 82 4.37 -1.49 5.35
C GLN A 82 4.84 -0.09 4.92
N LEU A 83 5.83 -0.01 4.03
CA LEU A 83 6.30 1.26 3.47
C LEU A 83 5.18 1.98 2.69
N LEU A 84 4.38 1.24 1.92
CA LEU A 84 3.24 1.78 1.19
C LEU A 84 2.15 2.27 2.13
N LEU A 85 1.85 1.54 3.22
CA LEU A 85 0.94 2.02 4.27
C LEU A 85 1.44 3.34 4.89
N LYS A 86 2.74 3.44 5.18
CA LYS A 86 3.35 4.66 5.74
C LYS A 86 3.23 5.83 4.77
N ALA A 87 3.50 5.60 3.47
CA ALA A 87 3.31 6.61 2.43
C ALA A 87 1.85 7.09 2.35
N PHE A 88 0.90 6.15 2.34
CA PHE A 88 -0.53 6.48 2.35
C PHE A 88 -0.90 7.34 3.57
N LYS A 89 -0.46 6.96 4.77
CA LYS A 89 -0.72 7.72 6.01
C LYS A 89 -0.13 9.12 5.97
N MET A 90 1.08 9.28 5.41
CA MET A 90 1.68 10.61 5.25
C MET A 90 0.87 11.52 4.30
N ILE A 91 0.28 10.95 3.24
CA ILE A 91 -0.52 11.70 2.25
C ILE A 91 -1.92 12.02 2.78
N PHE A 92 -2.65 11.02 3.26
CA PHE A 92 -4.08 11.13 3.53
C PHE A 92 -4.44 11.36 5.00
N THR A 93 -3.60 10.93 5.95
CA THR A 93 -3.89 11.07 7.37
C THR A 93 -2.96 12.09 8.02
N SER A 94 -1.94 11.64 8.74
CA SER A 94 -0.99 12.54 9.40
C SER A 94 0.40 11.90 9.48
N PRO A 95 1.48 12.70 9.46
CA PRO A 95 2.84 12.21 9.68
C PRO A 95 3.00 11.44 11.00
N SER A 96 2.28 11.83 12.05
CA SER A 96 2.29 11.15 13.35
C SER A 96 1.70 9.73 13.28
N SER A 97 0.65 9.52 12.48
CA SER A 97 0.03 8.20 12.32
C SER A 97 0.93 7.20 11.57
N ALA A 98 1.86 7.68 10.74
CA ALA A 98 2.83 6.85 10.03
C ALA A 98 3.95 6.31 10.96
N ARG A 99 4.17 6.94 12.13
CA ARG A 99 5.22 6.57 13.10
C ARG A 99 4.76 5.56 14.16
N GLY A 100 3.45 5.33 14.32
CA GLY A 100 2.90 4.57 15.45
C GLY A 100 2.84 3.04 15.32
N ASP A 101 3.30 2.45 14.21
CA ASP A 101 3.05 1.04 13.86
C ASP A 101 4.25 0.09 14.12
N GLU A 102 5.23 0.49 14.94
CA GLU A 102 6.48 -0.24 15.12
C GLU A 102 6.38 -1.52 15.99
N ASN A 103 5.21 -1.84 16.56
CA ASN A 103 5.02 -3.00 17.45
C ASN A 103 3.96 -3.99 16.91
N CYS A 104 4.41 -4.98 16.15
CA CYS A 104 3.65 -6.23 15.92
C CYS A 104 4.05 -7.28 16.96
N ALA A 105 3.53 -7.15 18.19
CA ALA A 105 3.46 -8.24 19.16
C ALA A 105 1.98 -8.57 19.41
N PRO A 106 1.61 -9.84 19.67
CA PRO A 106 0.22 -10.23 19.86
C PRO A 106 -0.37 -9.43 21.03
N ALA A 107 -1.43 -8.68 20.71
CA ALA A 107 -2.15 -7.82 21.63
C ALA A 107 -2.94 -8.67 22.63
N ILE A 108 -2.26 -9.21 23.65
CA ILE A 108 -2.94 -9.80 24.81
C ILE A 108 -2.51 -9.14 26.14
N TYR A 109 -1.30 -8.57 26.28
CA TYR A 109 -0.90 -7.97 27.56
C TYR A 109 0.01 -6.74 27.44
N LEU A 110 -0.45 -5.69 26.76
CA LEU A 110 0.09 -4.37 27.08
C LEU A 110 -0.99 -3.32 26.97
N ASP A 111 -1.32 -2.74 28.12
CA ASP A 111 -2.06 -1.50 28.26
C ASP A 111 -1.48 -0.50 27.26
N ARG A 112 -2.26 -0.19 26.23
CA ARG A 112 -1.94 0.85 25.26
C ARG A 112 -2.08 2.15 26.04
N SER A 113 -1.00 2.54 26.70
CA SER A 113 -0.74 3.94 27.03
C SER A 113 -0.78 4.68 25.70
N HIS A 114 -1.97 5.14 25.36
CA HIS A 114 -2.21 6.21 24.42
C HIS A 114 -1.44 7.37 25.02
N SER A 115 -0.18 7.51 24.61
CA SER A 115 0.47 8.81 24.55
C SER A 115 -0.58 9.72 23.93
N ARG A 116 -1.18 10.57 24.77
CA ARG A 116 -2.12 11.61 24.37
C ARG A 116 -1.30 12.61 23.58
N GLY A 117 -0.93 12.23 22.36
CA GLY A 117 -0.45 13.16 21.36
C GLY A 117 -1.51 14.23 21.25
N GLU A 118 -1.06 15.47 21.39
CA GLU A 118 -1.85 16.68 21.25
C GLU A 118 -2.83 16.51 20.08
N LYS A 119 -4.13 16.58 20.38
CA LYS A 119 -5.19 16.38 19.38
C LYS A 119 -4.92 17.40 18.27
N SER A 120 -4.54 16.90 17.09
CA SER A 120 -4.24 17.77 15.95
C SER A 120 -5.43 18.70 15.73
N THR A 121 -5.18 20.00 15.75
CA THR A 121 -6.19 21.04 15.50
C THR A 121 -6.59 21.15 14.03
N ARG A 122 -5.86 20.45 13.15
CA ARG A 122 -6.14 20.42 11.71
C ARG A 122 -6.80 19.11 11.30
N SER A 123 -7.87 19.21 10.52
CA SER A 123 -8.44 18.06 9.82
C SER A 123 -7.40 17.48 8.86
N HIS A 124 -7.29 16.16 8.83
CA HIS A 124 -6.45 15.47 7.87
C HIS A 124 -7.16 15.34 6.51
N VAL A 125 -6.39 15.10 5.44
CA VAL A 125 -6.91 15.06 4.04
C VAL A 125 -8.05 14.06 3.88
N ALA A 126 -7.95 12.87 4.48
CA ALA A 126 -9.02 11.87 4.46
C ALA A 126 -10.30 12.40 5.13
N SER A 127 -10.18 13.18 6.22
CA SER A 127 -11.34 13.83 6.84
C SER A 127 -11.92 14.94 5.97
N LEU A 128 -11.08 15.74 5.31
CA LEU A 128 -11.50 16.82 4.41
C LEU A 128 -12.26 16.28 3.19
N MET A 129 -11.83 15.15 2.65
CA MET A 129 -12.50 14.47 1.54
C MET A 129 -13.64 13.53 1.98
N GLY A 130 -13.92 13.43 3.29
CA GLY A 130 -14.92 12.50 3.80
C GLY A 130 -14.60 11.02 3.52
N MET A 131 -13.33 10.66 3.38
CA MET A 131 -12.85 9.31 3.12
C MET A 131 -13.03 8.44 4.38
N ARG A 132 -14.09 7.63 4.35
CA ARG A 132 -14.44 6.68 5.43
C ARG A 132 -13.98 5.25 5.14
N THR A 133 -13.54 4.98 3.94
CA THR A 133 -12.92 3.71 3.54
C THR A 133 -11.78 4.02 2.58
N VAL A 134 -10.72 3.23 2.62
CA VAL A 134 -9.66 3.30 1.63
C VAL A 134 -10.22 2.89 0.27
N THR A 135 -9.88 3.65 -0.76
CA THR A 135 -10.30 3.35 -2.14
C THR A 135 -9.13 2.82 -2.95
N PRO A 136 -9.37 1.94 -3.94
CA PRO A 136 -8.35 1.50 -4.89
C PRO A 136 -7.53 2.66 -5.48
N ARG A 137 -8.22 3.71 -5.90
CA ARG A 137 -7.62 4.93 -6.47
C ARG A 137 -6.70 5.68 -5.52
N ALA A 138 -7.01 5.70 -4.22
CA ALA A 138 -6.13 6.32 -3.24
C ALA A 138 -4.87 5.45 -2.98
N ILE A 139 -5.00 4.12 -3.01
CA ILE A 139 -3.87 3.20 -2.93
C ILE A 139 -2.96 3.37 -4.15
N ALA A 140 -3.52 3.36 -5.35
CA ALA A 140 -2.79 3.57 -6.60
C ALA A 140 -2.03 4.90 -6.58
N TYR A 141 -2.70 5.99 -6.16
CA TYR A 141 -2.05 7.29 -6.02
C TYR A 141 -0.87 7.23 -5.02
N ALA A 142 -1.06 6.62 -3.85
CA ALA A 142 0.01 6.46 -2.87
C ALA A 142 1.19 5.64 -3.41
N ALA A 143 0.95 4.62 -4.23
CA ALA A 143 1.99 3.82 -4.88
C ALA A 143 2.80 4.65 -5.88
N VAL A 144 2.14 5.44 -6.73
CA VAL A 144 2.83 6.35 -7.67
C VAL A 144 3.67 7.38 -6.90
N GLN A 145 3.12 7.98 -5.85
CA GLN A 145 3.84 8.94 -5.00
C GLN A 145 5.05 8.29 -4.32
N LEU A 146 4.91 7.05 -3.84
CA LEU A 146 6.02 6.31 -3.24
C LEU A 146 7.11 5.98 -4.26
N ARG A 147 6.74 5.52 -5.47
CA ARG A 147 7.70 5.29 -6.56
C ARG A 147 8.49 6.56 -6.87
N PHE A 148 7.78 7.68 -7.05
CA PHE A 148 8.42 8.97 -7.26
C PHE A 148 9.37 9.30 -6.09
N ALA A 149 8.94 9.15 -4.84
CA ALA A 149 9.79 9.43 -3.68
C ALA A 149 11.07 8.57 -3.61
N LEU A 150 11.02 7.33 -4.10
CA LEU A 150 12.14 6.39 -4.16
C LEU A 150 13.08 6.61 -5.36
N SER A 151 12.60 7.21 -6.45
CA SER A 151 13.41 7.55 -7.63
C SER A 151 14.44 8.66 -7.35
N ASN A 152 15.39 8.85 -8.27
CA ASN A 152 16.33 9.97 -8.27
C ASN A 152 15.79 11.22 -9.01
N VAL A 153 14.58 11.16 -9.59
CA VAL A 153 14.01 12.27 -10.36
C VAL A 153 13.70 13.46 -9.45
N SER A 154 14.25 14.64 -9.75
CA SER A 154 14.13 15.84 -8.91
C SER A 154 12.77 16.54 -8.98
N SER A 155 12.02 16.35 -10.07
CA SER A 155 10.72 17.01 -10.29
C SER A 155 9.69 16.05 -10.86
N TRP A 156 8.41 16.32 -10.59
CA TRP A 156 7.32 15.48 -11.08
C TRP A 156 7.22 15.53 -12.60
N ARG A 157 7.16 14.36 -13.23
CA ARG A 157 6.97 14.17 -14.66
C ARG A 157 6.30 12.82 -14.90
N GLN A 158 5.57 12.67 -16.00
CA GLN A 158 4.89 11.42 -16.34
C GLN A 158 5.89 10.27 -16.55
N PHE A 159 6.95 10.53 -17.31
CA PHE A 159 7.96 9.52 -17.64
C PHE A 159 9.16 9.64 -16.73
N ASP A 160 9.48 8.55 -16.05
CA ASP A 160 10.74 8.35 -15.35
C ASP A 160 11.58 7.34 -16.13
N GLU A 161 12.37 7.85 -17.07
CA GLU A 161 13.09 7.04 -18.06
C GLU A 161 12.09 6.18 -18.87
N ASP A 162 12.17 4.86 -18.76
CA ASP A 162 11.30 3.91 -19.46
C ASP A 162 10.02 3.59 -18.69
N PHE A 163 9.80 4.23 -17.54
CA PHE A 163 8.65 3.98 -16.68
C PHE A 163 7.61 5.10 -16.79
N ASP A 164 6.41 4.76 -17.25
CA ASP A 164 5.26 5.67 -17.26
C ASP A 164 4.48 5.60 -15.94
N LEU A 165 4.47 6.70 -15.17
CA LEU A 165 3.74 6.80 -13.91
C LEU A 165 2.21 6.77 -14.10
N GLU A 166 1.69 7.24 -15.23
CA GLU A 166 0.27 7.21 -15.57
C GLU A 166 -0.17 5.77 -15.89
N GLU A 167 0.62 5.05 -16.68
CA GLU A 167 0.40 3.64 -16.97
C GLU A 167 0.46 2.79 -15.70
N PHE A 168 1.44 3.04 -14.83
CA PHE A 168 1.53 2.33 -13.55
C PHE A 168 0.31 2.55 -12.66
N TYR A 169 -0.24 3.78 -12.65
CA TYR A 169 -1.49 4.06 -11.96
C TYR A 169 -2.65 3.24 -12.55
N LYS A 170 -2.77 3.21 -13.88
CA LYS A 170 -3.80 2.45 -14.60
C LYS A 170 -3.67 0.95 -14.33
N ASN A 171 -2.46 0.39 -14.39
CA ASN A 171 -2.20 -1.03 -14.11
C ASN A 171 -2.67 -1.43 -12.70
N ILE A 172 -2.43 -0.58 -11.69
CA ILE A 172 -2.96 -0.83 -10.33
C ILE A 172 -4.49 -0.78 -10.32
N LEU A 173 -5.09 0.18 -11.01
CA LEU A 173 -6.54 0.27 -11.10
C LEU A 173 -7.16 -0.90 -11.83
N ASP A 174 -6.57 -1.34 -12.93
CA ASP A 174 -7.05 -2.47 -13.70
C ASP A 174 -6.96 -3.77 -12.89
N TRP A 175 -5.94 -3.90 -12.04
CA TRP A 175 -5.86 -5.01 -11.08
C TRP A 175 -7.01 -4.98 -10.05
N PHE A 176 -7.49 -3.80 -9.64
CA PHE A 176 -8.60 -3.65 -8.68
C PHE A 176 -10.01 -3.66 -9.32
N GLU A 177 -10.18 -2.95 -10.42
CA GLU A 177 -11.47 -2.57 -11.03
C GLU A 177 -11.72 -3.33 -12.35
N GLY A 178 -10.74 -4.06 -12.87
CA GLY A 178 -10.84 -4.84 -14.10
C GLY A 178 -11.70 -6.10 -13.96
N PRO A 179 -11.96 -6.81 -15.08
CA PRO A 179 -12.71 -8.05 -15.08
C PRO A 179 -12.07 -9.10 -14.17
N ALA A 180 -12.83 -9.58 -13.18
CA ALA A 180 -12.30 -10.38 -12.08
C ALA A 180 -13.14 -11.62 -11.80
N THR A 181 -12.46 -12.74 -11.52
CA THR A 181 -13.11 -13.95 -10.98
C THR A 181 -13.67 -13.69 -9.58
N GLU A 182 -14.60 -14.53 -9.12
CA GLU A 182 -15.15 -14.40 -7.76
C GLU A 182 -14.07 -14.49 -6.67
N ASN A 183 -13.02 -15.29 -6.89
CA ASN A 183 -11.90 -15.41 -5.96
C ASN A 183 -11.10 -14.11 -5.90
N HIS A 184 -10.79 -13.51 -7.05
CA HIS A 184 -10.08 -12.23 -7.11
C HIS A 184 -10.87 -11.10 -6.44
N GLN A 185 -12.20 -11.07 -6.62
CA GLN A 185 -13.07 -10.11 -5.95
C GLN A 185 -13.06 -10.27 -4.42
N LYS A 186 -12.96 -11.51 -3.91
CA LYS A 186 -12.78 -11.78 -2.48
C LYS A 186 -11.42 -11.28 -2.00
N ASP A 187 -10.35 -11.55 -2.74
CA ASP A 187 -8.99 -11.12 -2.40
C ASP A 187 -8.89 -9.58 -2.34
N ILE A 188 -9.50 -8.87 -3.29
CA ILE A 188 -9.64 -7.41 -3.28
C ILE A 188 -10.40 -6.94 -2.04
N SER A 189 -11.54 -7.57 -1.74
CA SER A 189 -12.38 -7.21 -0.58
C SER A 189 -11.62 -7.39 0.74
N GLU A 190 -10.89 -8.49 0.88
CA GLU A 190 -10.03 -8.76 2.04
C GLU A 190 -8.87 -7.78 2.14
N LEU A 191 -8.25 -7.42 1.01
CA LEU A 191 -7.18 -6.42 0.94
C LEU A 191 -7.69 -5.05 1.40
N LEU A 192 -8.82 -4.58 0.87
CA LEU A 192 -9.41 -3.29 1.26
C LEU A 192 -9.82 -3.27 2.74
N LEU A 193 -10.37 -4.37 3.25
CA LEU A 193 -10.69 -4.51 4.67
C LEU A 193 -9.43 -4.45 5.55
N TRP A 194 -8.36 -5.09 5.13
CA TRP A 194 -7.06 -5.02 5.80
C TRP A 194 -6.51 -3.59 5.80
N TRP A 195 -6.58 -2.88 4.66
CA TRP A 195 -6.18 -1.48 4.53
C TRP A 195 -6.98 -0.57 5.47
N ASP A 196 -8.31 -0.71 5.51
CA ASP A 196 -9.16 0.07 6.41
C ASP A 196 -8.78 -0.13 7.88
N GLY A 197 -8.53 -1.38 8.28
CA GLY A 197 -8.10 -1.71 9.64
C GLY A 197 -6.74 -1.08 10.00
N LYS A 198 -5.81 -1.01 9.04
CA LYS A 198 -4.46 -0.45 9.23
C LYS A 198 -4.42 1.08 9.20
N ILE A 199 -5.20 1.71 8.34
CA ILE A 199 -5.22 3.17 8.18
C ILE A 199 -6.04 3.83 9.27
N PHE A 200 -7.22 3.28 9.58
CA PHE A 200 -8.18 3.98 10.42
C PHE A 200 -8.47 3.32 11.77
N GLY A 201 -7.88 2.14 12.01
CA GLY A 201 -7.98 1.43 13.29
C GLY A 201 -9.31 0.69 13.50
N ARG A 202 -9.31 -0.20 14.51
CA ARG A 202 -10.43 -1.10 14.84
C ARG A 202 -11.63 -0.44 15.53
N ASN A 203 -11.50 0.81 15.99
CA ASN A 203 -12.56 1.52 16.73
C ASN A 203 -13.62 2.16 15.80
N ARG A 204 -13.79 1.65 14.59
CA ARG A 204 -14.83 2.13 13.67
C ARG A 204 -16.10 1.33 13.82
N HIS A 205 -17.21 2.04 13.86
CA HIS A 205 -18.52 1.46 13.68
C HIS A 205 -18.68 1.03 12.21
N ILE A 206 -18.48 -0.26 11.93
CA ILE A 206 -18.70 -0.84 10.60
C ILE A 206 -20.17 -0.65 10.26
N VAL A 207 -20.46 0.05 9.16
CA VAL A 207 -21.84 0.19 8.67
C VAL A 207 -22.20 -1.11 7.96
N ILE A 208 -22.87 -2.00 8.68
CA ILE A 208 -23.34 -3.28 8.13
C ILE A 208 -24.47 -2.99 7.12
N PRO A 209 -24.33 -3.41 5.84
CA PRO A 209 -25.37 -3.30 4.83
C PRO A 209 -26.71 -3.87 5.30
N ARG A 210 -27.83 -3.28 4.85
CA ARG A 210 -29.18 -3.69 5.29
C ARG A 210 -29.44 -5.19 5.06
N GLU A 211 -29.00 -5.74 3.94
CA GLU A 211 -29.20 -7.16 3.62
C GLU A 211 -28.46 -8.11 4.57
N ILE A 212 -27.20 -7.79 4.91
CA ILE A 212 -26.45 -8.54 5.92
C ILE A 212 -27.14 -8.40 7.28
N ARG A 213 -27.61 -7.19 7.62
CA ARG A 213 -28.30 -6.92 8.90
C ARG A 213 -29.59 -7.74 9.03
N LYS A 214 -30.35 -7.95 7.95
CA LYS A 214 -31.56 -8.81 7.95
C LYS A 214 -31.25 -10.28 8.28
N ASN A 215 -30.06 -10.75 7.90
CA ASN A 215 -29.61 -12.13 8.16
C ASN A 215 -28.97 -12.33 9.53
N MET A 216 -28.81 -11.27 10.33
CA MET A 216 -28.23 -11.36 11.67
C MET A 216 -29.24 -11.87 12.70
N SER A 217 -28.73 -12.47 13.78
CA SER A 217 -29.54 -13.09 14.84
C SER A 217 -30.61 -12.16 15.40
N VAL A 218 -30.28 -10.88 15.64
CA VAL A 218 -31.24 -9.88 16.15
C VAL A 218 -32.40 -9.66 15.19
N ALA A 219 -32.12 -9.50 13.90
CA ALA A 219 -33.17 -9.29 12.90
C ALA A 219 -34.03 -10.55 12.70
N ARG A 220 -33.40 -11.74 12.70
CA ARG A 220 -34.11 -13.03 12.65
C ARG A 220 -35.04 -13.23 13.86
N SER A 221 -34.57 -12.90 15.07
CA SER A 221 -35.37 -12.98 16.29
C SER A 221 -36.54 -12.00 16.28
N LEU A 222 -36.34 -10.78 15.75
CA LEU A 222 -37.42 -9.81 15.58
C LEU A 222 -38.47 -10.29 14.56
N ALA A 223 -38.06 -10.82 13.41
CA ALA A 223 -38.95 -11.37 12.40
C ALA A 223 -39.78 -12.56 12.92
N HIS A 224 -39.16 -13.44 13.70
CA HIS A 224 -39.86 -14.56 14.35
C HIS A 224 -40.89 -14.08 15.39
N ARG A 225 -40.62 -12.96 16.08
CA ARG A 225 -41.54 -12.38 17.07
C ARG A 225 -42.73 -11.66 16.42
N THR A 226 -42.54 -11.09 15.22
CA THR A 226 -43.58 -10.34 14.50
C THR A 226 -44.39 -11.19 13.51
N GLY A 227 -44.10 -12.49 13.38
CA GLY A 227 -44.87 -13.41 12.53
C GLY A 227 -44.70 -13.20 11.02
N MET A 228 -43.72 -12.40 10.59
CA MET A 228 -43.38 -12.24 9.17
C MET A 228 -42.57 -13.45 8.71
N ARG A 229 -43.14 -14.27 7.82
CA ARG A 229 -42.38 -15.33 7.13
C ARG A 229 -41.27 -14.66 6.29
N VAL A 230 -40.05 -15.19 6.47
CA VAL A 230 -38.83 -14.84 5.72
C VAL A 230 -39.02 -15.14 4.24
#